data_AF-A0A7Y4EGC8-F1
#
_entry.id   AF-A0A7Y4EGC8-F1
#
_cell.length_a   1.000
_cell.length_b   1.000
_cell.length_c   1.000
_cell.angle_alpha   90.00
_cell.angle_beta   90.00
_cell.angle_gamma   90.00
#
_symmetry.space_group_name_H-M   'P 1'
#
loop_
_entity.id
_entity.type
_entity.pdbx_description
1 polymer ?
#
loop_
_entity_poly.entity_id
_entity_poly.type
_entity_poly.pdbx_seq_one_letter_code
_entity_poly.pdbx_strand_id
1 'polypeptide(L)'
;MASVKRDMLKWLYGSLTGFCAIFFLSLLSFFSSDAEVSTFLVISITCFAVCLPIFAACTSAHISMIEDDISDKIAFTAIKDDSGERITFTGLVMFAIGFSSLIFSFNTMSGFVFVWVSLYMVKELSRIRHNYLKVKASEEENQPSVNFKSVLPFYTNVSVKYKGHKY
;
A
#
# COMPACT_ATOMS: atom_id res chain seq x y z
N MET A 1 -1.61 -17.06 5.97
CA MET A 1 -0.74 -16.01 5.36
C MET A 1 -1.54 -14.81 4.84
N ALA A 2 -2.80 -14.97 4.42
CA ALA A 2 -3.65 -13.86 3.94
C ALA A 2 -4.24 -13.00 5.08
N SER A 3 -4.58 -13.60 6.23
CA SER A 3 -4.97 -12.87 7.46
C SER A 3 -3.94 -11.81 7.87
N VAL A 4 -2.65 -12.19 7.92
CA VAL A 4 -1.54 -11.30 8.29
C VAL A 4 -1.44 -10.08 7.37
N LYS A 5 -1.70 -10.23 6.07
CA LYS A 5 -1.66 -9.11 5.12
C LYS A 5 -2.82 -8.14 5.33
N ARG A 6 -4.02 -8.64 5.61
CA ARG A 6 -5.20 -7.81 5.91
C ARG A 6 -5.00 -7.03 7.20
N ASP A 7 -4.45 -7.66 8.23
CA ASP A 7 -4.10 -6.98 9.49
C ASP A 7 -3.05 -5.89 9.28
N MET A 8 -1.98 -6.17 8.50
CA MET A 8 -0.97 -5.16 8.17
C MET A 8 -1.56 -3.95 7.44
N LEU A 9 -2.46 -4.17 6.48
CA LEU A 9 -3.11 -3.09 5.72
C LEU A 9 -4.03 -2.25 6.63
N LYS A 10 -4.81 -2.89 7.50
CA LYS A 10 -5.63 -2.20 8.51
C LYS A 10 -4.78 -1.24 9.37
N TRP A 11 -3.66 -1.73 9.91
CA TRP A 11 -2.77 -0.91 10.73
C TRP A 11 -2.08 0.20 9.92
N LEU A 12 -1.72 -0.08 8.67
CA LEU A 12 -1.14 0.92 7.76
C LEU A 12 -2.11 2.07 7.47
N TYR A 13 -3.32 1.77 6.99
CA TYR A 13 -4.31 2.82 6.71
C TYR A 13 -4.78 3.53 7.99
N GLY A 14 -4.90 2.80 9.11
CA GLY A 14 -5.26 3.39 10.40
C GLY A 14 -4.21 4.40 10.88
N SER A 15 -2.93 4.04 10.79
CA SER A 15 -1.83 4.96 11.13
C SER A 15 -1.73 6.14 10.17
N LEU A 16 -1.92 5.93 8.86
CA LEU A 16 -2.01 7.01 7.86
C LEU A 16 -3.15 7.99 8.15
N THR A 17 -4.32 7.47 8.55
CA THR A 17 -5.48 8.29 8.92
C THR A 17 -5.16 9.16 10.14
N GLY A 18 -4.61 8.55 11.20
CA GLY A 18 -4.20 9.28 12.40
C GLY A 18 -3.13 10.33 12.12
N PHE A 19 -2.15 10.00 11.28
CA PHE A 19 -1.12 10.94 10.85
C PHE A 19 -1.75 12.14 10.11
N CYS A 20 -2.62 11.90 9.12
CA CYS A 20 -3.30 12.99 8.41
C CYS A 20 -4.12 13.86 9.36
N ALA A 21 -4.78 13.27 10.36
CA ALA A 21 -5.59 14.00 11.34
C ALA A 21 -4.74 14.96 12.18
N ILE A 22 -3.62 14.46 12.71
CA ILE A 22 -2.70 15.25 13.53
C ILE A 22 -2.14 16.42 12.73
N PHE A 23 -1.66 16.18 11.51
CA PHE A 23 -1.12 17.22 10.65
C PHE A 23 -2.21 18.22 10.24
N PHE A 24 -3.38 17.76 9.83
CA PHE A 24 -4.49 18.64 9.48
C PHE A 24 -4.87 19.58 10.64
N LEU A 25 -5.06 19.05 11.86
CA LEU A 25 -5.41 19.84 13.04
C LEU A 25 -4.29 20.82 13.44
N SER A 26 -3.04 20.37 13.39
CA SER A 26 -1.88 21.20 13.72
C SER A 26 -1.73 22.36 12.74
N LEU A 27 -1.89 22.10 11.44
CA LEU A 27 -1.77 23.11 10.39
C LEU A 27 -2.96 24.07 10.38
N LEU A 28 -4.16 23.58 10.67
CA LEU A 28 -5.35 24.43 10.80
C LEU A 28 -5.22 25.40 12.00
N SER A 29 -4.64 24.94 13.10
CA SER A 29 -4.33 25.78 14.26
C SER A 29 -3.33 26.87 13.89
N PHE A 30 -2.33 26.54 13.07
CA PHE A 30 -1.34 27.50 12.58
C PHE A 30 -1.93 28.50 11.58
N PHE A 31 -2.86 28.05 10.74
CA PHE A 31 -3.59 28.90 9.78
C PHE A 31 -4.48 29.94 10.46
N SER A 32 -4.94 29.67 11.68
CA SER A 32 -5.80 30.57 12.45
C SER A 32 -5.04 31.68 13.19
N SER A 33 -3.71 31.59 13.23
CA SER A 33 -2.82 32.65 13.70
C SER A 33 -2.52 33.59 12.53
N ASP A 34 -2.53 34.90 12.73
CA ASP A 34 -2.26 35.99 11.75
C ASP A 34 -0.88 35.94 11.02
N ALA A 35 -0.22 34.78 10.98
CA ALA A 35 1.00 34.56 10.23
C ALA A 35 0.69 34.55 8.72
N GLU A 36 1.58 35.16 7.93
CA GLU A 36 1.50 35.13 6.46
C GLU A 36 1.40 33.69 5.96
N VAL A 37 0.20 33.31 5.53
CA VAL A 37 -0.08 31.94 5.08
C VAL A 37 0.49 31.74 3.69
N SER A 38 1.52 30.89 3.59
CA SER A 38 2.04 30.45 2.30
C SER A 38 1.02 29.60 1.53
N THR A 39 0.92 29.80 0.21
CA THR A 39 0.07 28.99 -0.68
C THR A 39 0.36 27.49 -0.57
N PHE A 40 1.61 27.12 -0.30
CA PHE A 40 2.01 25.72 -0.10
C PHE A 40 1.41 25.10 1.17
N LEU A 41 1.20 25.91 2.23
CA LEU A 41 0.55 25.49 3.46
C LEU A 41 -0.94 25.18 3.20
N VAL A 42 -1.62 26.04 2.44
CA VAL A 42 -3.04 25.85 2.06
C VAL A 42 -3.22 24.56 1.25
N ILE A 43 -2.35 24.33 0.27
CA ILE A 43 -2.35 23.11 -0.54
C ILE A 43 -2.16 21.89 0.36
N SER A 44 -1.21 21.95 1.30
CA SER A 44 -0.95 20.87 2.24
C SER A 44 -2.18 20.53 3.10
N ILE A 45 -2.80 21.55 3.72
CA ILE A 45 -4.02 21.40 4.53
C ILE A 45 -5.14 20.75 3.71
N THR A 46 -5.36 21.23 2.48
CA THR A 46 -6.40 20.72 1.59
C THR A 46 -6.16 19.26 1.23
N CYS A 47 -4.93 18.90 0.90
CA CYS A 47 -4.56 17.52 0.62
C CYS A 47 -4.78 16.60 1.83
N PHE A 48 -4.37 17.00 3.04
CA PHE A 48 -4.62 16.20 4.24
C PHE A 48 -6.10 16.07 4.59
N ALA A 49 -6.89 17.13 4.36
CA ALA A 49 -8.34 17.10 4.54
C ALA A 49 -9.03 16.07 3.63
N VAL A 50 -8.55 15.92 2.39
CA VAL A 50 -9.07 14.93 1.42
C VAL A 50 -8.54 13.52 1.73
N CYS A 51 -7.30 13.38 2.20
CA CYS A 51 -6.73 12.07 2.55
C CYS A 51 -7.44 11.42 3.74
N LEU A 52 -7.93 12.21 4.68
CA LEU A 52 -8.63 11.75 5.89
C LEU A 52 -9.82 10.82 5.59
N PRO A 53 -10.87 11.25 4.87
CA PRO A 53 -12.01 10.38 4.57
C PRO A 53 -11.61 9.19 3.70
N ILE A 54 -10.62 9.33 2.81
CA ILE A 54 -10.14 8.23 1.96
C ILE A 54 -9.51 7.13 2.81
N PHE A 55 -8.52 7.48 3.64
CA PHE A 55 -7.83 6.48 4.46
C PHE A 55 -8.74 5.93 5.57
N ALA A 56 -9.62 6.75 6.15
CA ALA A 56 -10.62 6.28 7.11
C ALA A 56 -11.56 5.24 6.48
N ALA A 57 -12.04 5.48 5.24
CA ALA A 57 -12.87 4.54 4.51
C ALA A 57 -12.12 3.24 4.16
N CYS A 58 -10.85 3.33 3.78
CA CYS A 58 -10.00 2.15 3.56
C CYS A 58 -9.80 1.35 4.86
N THR A 59 -9.54 2.02 5.99
CA THR A 59 -9.41 1.38 7.29
C THR A 59 -10.70 0.70 7.71
N SER A 60 -11.85 1.38 7.59
CA SER A 60 -13.15 0.79 7.94
C SER A 60 -13.48 -0.41 7.05
N ALA A 61 -13.23 -0.31 5.74
CA ALA A 61 -13.42 -1.43 4.82
C ALA A 61 -12.56 -2.64 5.21
N HIS A 62 -11.29 -2.43 5.55
CA HIS A 62 -10.42 -3.52 6.01
C HIS A 62 -10.84 -4.11 7.37
N ILE A 63 -11.38 -3.30 8.29
CA ILE A 63 -11.94 -3.79 9.56
C ILE A 63 -13.18 -4.65 9.30
N SER A 64 -14.16 -4.17 8.51
CA SER A 64 -15.37 -4.92 8.20
C SER A 64 -15.06 -6.25 7.49
N MET A 65 -14.08 -6.25 6.57
CA MET A 65 -13.63 -7.48 5.92
C MET A 65 -13.02 -8.52 6.89
N ILE A 66 -12.44 -8.07 8.00
CA ILE A 66 -11.89 -8.94 9.04
C ILE A 66 -13.02 -9.43 9.96
N GLU A 67 -13.95 -8.55 10.34
CA GLU A 67 -15.08 -8.87 11.22
C GLU A 67 -16.08 -9.84 10.59
N ASP A 68 -16.36 -9.68 9.29
CA ASP A 68 -17.30 -10.52 8.53
C ASP A 68 -16.70 -11.89 8.10
N ASP A 69 -15.46 -12.19 8.52
CA ASP A 69 -14.68 -13.39 8.14
C ASP A 69 -14.77 -13.73 6.64
N ILE A 70 -14.75 -12.68 5.80
CA ILE A 70 -14.91 -12.85 4.35
C ILE A 70 -13.77 -13.71 3.83
N SER A 71 -14.13 -14.75 3.09
CA SER A 71 -13.18 -15.64 2.41
C SER A 71 -12.13 -14.83 1.66
N ASP A 72 -10.86 -15.12 1.91
CA ASP A 72 -9.70 -14.41 1.35
C ASP A 72 -9.80 -14.22 -0.17
N LYS A 73 -10.45 -15.17 -0.86
CA LYS A 73 -10.65 -15.14 -2.31
C LYS A 73 -11.57 -14.00 -2.75
N ILE A 74 -12.62 -13.72 -1.98
CA ILE A 74 -13.61 -12.67 -2.26
C ILE A 74 -13.02 -11.31 -1.89
N ALA A 75 -12.32 -11.22 -0.76
CA ALA A 75 -11.61 -10.01 -0.35
C ALA A 75 -10.52 -9.61 -1.37
N PHE A 76 -9.78 -10.59 -1.90
CA PHE A 76 -8.77 -10.32 -2.93
C PHE A 76 -9.41 -9.88 -4.24
N THR A 77 -10.55 -10.45 -4.64
CA THR A 77 -11.29 -10.00 -5.84
C THR A 77 -11.86 -8.60 -5.66
N ALA A 78 -12.35 -8.24 -4.48
CA ALA A 78 -12.86 -6.90 -4.19
C ALA A 78 -11.75 -5.82 -4.15
N ILE A 79 -10.57 -6.16 -3.62
CA ILE A 79 -9.40 -5.26 -3.59
C ILE A 79 -8.78 -5.11 -4.99
N LYS A 80 -8.79 -6.19 -5.78
CA LYS A 80 -8.28 -6.20 -7.15
C LYS A 80 -9.28 -5.65 -8.17
N ASP A 81 -10.48 -5.27 -7.71
CA ASP A 81 -11.39 -4.51 -8.55
C ASP A 81 -10.78 -3.13 -8.80
N ASP A 82 -10.76 -2.70 -10.05
CA ASP A 82 -9.99 -1.56 -10.55
C ASP A 82 -10.32 -0.25 -9.78
N SER A 83 -11.50 -0.20 -9.15
CA SER A 83 -11.93 0.91 -8.29
C SER A 83 -11.14 1.03 -6.98
N GLY A 84 -10.86 -0.08 -6.30
CA GLY A 84 -10.22 -0.08 -4.98
C GLY A 84 -8.74 0.30 -5.03
N GLU A 85 -8.03 -0.22 -6.03
CA GLU A 85 -6.63 0.13 -6.29
C GLU A 85 -6.49 1.61 -6.68
N ARG A 86 -7.41 2.13 -7.51
CA ARG A 86 -7.42 3.54 -7.91
C ARG A 86 -7.66 4.48 -6.74
N ILE A 87 -8.63 4.21 -5.88
CA ILE A 87 -8.91 5.05 -4.69
C ILE A 87 -7.70 5.11 -3.76
N THR A 88 -7.09 3.95 -3.51
CA THR A 88 -5.90 3.83 -2.67
C THR A 88 -4.72 4.60 -3.27
N PHE A 89 -4.49 4.43 -4.57
CA PHE A 89 -3.42 5.12 -5.28
C PHE A 89 -3.64 6.64 -5.26
N THR A 90 -4.84 7.12 -5.52
CA THR A 90 -5.19 8.54 -5.44
C THR A 90 -4.96 9.09 -4.03
N GLY A 91 -5.36 8.36 -2.99
CA GLY A 91 -5.11 8.75 -1.60
C GLY A 91 -3.61 8.89 -1.29
N LEU A 92 -2.80 7.92 -1.71
CA LEU A 92 -1.34 7.96 -1.53
C LEU A 92 -0.67 9.11 -2.32
N VAL A 93 -1.14 9.39 -3.53
CA VAL A 93 -0.64 10.52 -4.34
C VAL A 93 -0.98 11.84 -3.66
N MET A 94 -2.22 12.02 -3.21
CA MET A 94 -2.63 13.23 -2.48
C MET A 94 -1.86 13.41 -1.18
N PHE A 95 -1.57 12.32 -0.47
CA PHE A 95 -0.75 12.33 0.73
C PHE A 95 0.68 12.81 0.43
N ALA A 96 1.30 12.26 -0.62
CA ALA A 96 2.65 12.64 -1.04
C ALA A 96 2.73 14.12 -1.47
N ILE A 97 1.72 14.62 -2.20
CA ILE A 97 1.62 16.03 -2.58
C ILE A 97 1.47 16.90 -1.32
N GLY A 98 0.52 16.57 -0.44
CA GLY A 98 0.28 17.34 0.79
C GLY A 98 1.51 17.42 1.69
N PHE A 99 2.23 16.31 1.86
CA PHE A 99 3.45 16.26 2.65
C PHE A 99 4.62 17.00 1.98
N SER A 100 4.77 16.90 0.66
CA SER A 100 5.81 17.65 -0.07
C SER A 100 5.55 19.15 0.02
N SER A 101 4.31 19.58 -0.22
CA SER A 101 3.91 20.99 -0.09
C SER A 101 4.14 21.54 1.31
N LEU A 102 3.94 20.71 2.36
CA LEU A 102 4.28 21.10 3.72
C LEU A 102 5.76 21.44 3.86
N ILE A 103 6.64 20.56 3.40
CA ILE A 103 8.09 20.75 3.47
C ILE A 103 8.52 21.98 2.66
N PHE A 104 7.94 22.19 1.47
CA PHE A 104 8.16 23.40 0.68
C PHE A 104 7.74 24.68 1.41
N SER A 105 6.66 24.63 2.20
CA SER A 105 6.21 25.77 3.00
C SER A 105 7.20 26.14 4.12
N PHE A 106 7.95 25.17 4.65
CA PHE A 106 8.96 25.43 5.68
C PHE A 106 10.32 25.81 5.09
N ASN A 107 10.79 25.06 4.09
CA ASN A 107 12.06 25.31 3.42
C ASN A 107 12.11 24.65 2.04
N THR A 108 12.15 25.46 0.99
CA THR A 108 12.22 25.03 -0.42
C THR A 108 13.36 24.03 -0.70
N MET A 109 14.54 24.24 -0.11
CA MET A 109 15.70 23.37 -0.33
C MET A 109 15.46 21.99 0.29
N SER A 110 14.85 21.94 1.48
CA SER A 110 14.47 20.67 2.10
C SER A 110 13.38 19.94 1.31
N GLY A 111 12.49 20.69 0.64
CA GLY A 111 11.47 20.13 -0.26
C GLY A 111 12.09 19.39 -1.45
N PHE A 112 13.07 20.01 -2.12
CA PHE A 112 13.79 19.37 -3.22
C PHE A 112 14.56 18.13 -2.78
N VAL A 113 15.25 18.17 -1.63
CA VAL A 113 15.93 17.00 -1.06
C VAL A 113 14.95 15.87 -0.79
N PHE A 114 13.78 16.18 -0.21
CA PHE A 114 12.76 15.18 0.08
C PHE A 114 12.19 14.52 -1.17
N VAL A 115 11.88 15.30 -2.22
CA VAL A 115 11.41 14.77 -3.50
C VAL A 115 12.47 13.87 -4.14
N TRP A 116 13.74 14.30 -4.11
CA TRP A 116 14.84 13.51 -4.65
C TRP A 116 15.01 12.16 -3.95
N VAL A 117 15.00 12.17 -2.61
CA VAL A 117 15.09 10.95 -1.79
C VAL A 117 13.89 10.05 -2.04
N SER A 118 12.69 10.60 -2.16
CA SER A 118 11.48 9.85 -2.46
C SER A 118 11.56 9.14 -3.82
N LEU A 119 12.01 9.84 -4.87
CA LEU A 119 12.24 9.25 -6.19
C LEU A 119 13.32 8.16 -6.17
N TYR A 120 14.40 8.39 -5.42
CA TYR A 120 15.46 7.39 -5.25
C TYR A 120 14.93 6.12 -4.57
N MET A 121 14.15 6.26 -3.50
CA MET A 121 13.55 5.13 -2.78
C MET A 121 12.56 4.36 -3.66
N VAL A 122 11.73 5.04 -4.45
CA VAL A 122 10.83 4.40 -5.42
C VAL A 122 11.62 3.62 -6.46
N LYS A 123 12.74 4.17 -6.94
CA LYS A 123 13.62 3.49 -7.89
C LYS A 123 14.26 2.24 -7.28
N GLU A 124 14.74 2.30 -6.03
CA GLU A 124 15.30 1.12 -5.37
C GLU A 124 14.23 0.06 -5.06
N LEU A 125 13.06 0.46 -4.58
CA LEU A 125 11.93 -0.45 -4.35
C LEU A 125 11.48 -1.15 -5.63
N SER A 126 11.42 -0.43 -6.75
CA SER A 126 11.07 -1.02 -8.05
C SER A 126 12.14 -2.02 -8.52
N ARG A 127 13.43 -1.73 -8.30
CA ARG A 127 14.52 -2.67 -8.56
C ARG A 127 14.43 -3.93 -7.70
N ILE A 128 14.20 -3.79 -6.39
CA ILE A 128 14.04 -4.92 -5.47
C ILE A 128 12.84 -5.78 -5.88
N ARG A 129 11.70 -5.15 -6.21
CA ARG A 129 10.51 -5.84 -6.71
C ARG A 129 10.79 -6.62 -8.00
N HIS A 130 11.50 -6.02 -8.95
CA HIS A 130 11.88 -6.70 -10.19
C HIS A 130 12.76 -7.93 -9.93
N ASN A 131 13.76 -7.79 -9.04
CA ASN A 131 14.62 -8.91 -8.65
C ASN A 131 13.85 -10.02 -7.93
N TYR A 132 12.93 -9.66 -7.04
CA TYR A 132 12.06 -10.63 -6.36
C TYR A 132 11.17 -11.40 -7.35
N LEU A 133 10.55 -10.71 -8.32
CA LEU A 133 9.75 -11.35 -9.36
C LEU A 133 10.60 -12.28 -10.24
N LYS A 134 11.84 -11.88 -10.56
CA LYS A 134 12.78 -12.70 -11.33
C LYS A 134 13.18 -13.98 -10.57
N VAL A 135 13.48 -13.88 -9.27
CA VAL A 135 13.81 -15.03 -8.42
C VAL A 135 12.61 -15.97 -8.30
N LYS A 136 11.41 -15.42 -8.06
CA LYS A 136 10.19 -16.20 -7.96
C LYS A 136 9.87 -16.96 -9.25
N ALA A 137 10.04 -16.33 -10.41
CA ALA A 137 9.85 -16.99 -11.70
C ALA A 137 10.84 -18.15 -11.91
N SER A 138 12.10 -17.98 -11.48
CA SER A 138 13.13 -19.02 -11.56
C SER A 138 12.89 -20.18 -10.58
N GLU A 139 12.33 -19.93 -9.39
CA GLU A 139 11.91 -20.99 -8.47
C GLU A 139 10.69 -21.78 -8.98
N GLU A 140 9.77 -21.14 -9.69
CA GLU A 140 8.61 -21.81 -10.32
C GLU A 140 8.99 -22.67 -11.53
N GLU A 141 10.09 -22.32 -12.21
CA GLU A 141 10.67 -23.07 -13.33
C GLU A 141 11.54 -24.25 -12.86
N ASN A 142 12.23 -24.12 -11.73
CA ASN A 142 13.06 -25.17 -11.12
C ASN A 142 12.29 -26.13 -10.18
N GLN A 143 10.96 -26.08 -10.13
CA GLN A 143 10.21 -27.11 -9.42
C GLN A 143 10.34 -28.45 -10.16
N PRO A 144 10.84 -29.52 -9.52
CA PRO A 144 10.92 -30.83 -10.15
C PRO A 144 9.50 -31.30 -10.49
N SER A 145 9.24 -31.52 -11.78
CA SER A 145 8.02 -32.18 -12.24
C SER A 145 8.08 -33.65 -11.85
N VAL A 146 7.52 -34.01 -10.71
CA VAL A 146 7.37 -35.42 -10.33
C VAL A 146 6.29 -36.02 -11.23
N ASN A 147 6.73 -36.81 -12.21
CA ASN A 147 5.83 -37.54 -13.11
C ASN A 147 5.35 -38.79 -12.36
N PHE A 148 4.13 -38.77 -11.83
CA PHE A 148 3.51 -39.86 -11.06
C PHE A 148 3.17 -41.11 -11.89
N LYS A 149 3.91 -41.36 -12.98
CA LYS A 149 3.68 -42.52 -13.86
C LYS A 149 4.19 -43.85 -13.27
N SER A 150 4.96 -43.82 -12.18
CA SER A 150 5.59 -45.03 -11.61
C SER A 150 5.00 -45.53 -10.28
N VAL A 151 3.97 -44.88 -9.71
CA VAL A 151 3.50 -45.21 -8.34
C VAL A 151 2.01 -45.65 -8.25
N LEU A 152 1.19 -45.49 -9.29
CA LEU A 152 -0.22 -45.91 -9.25
C LEU A 152 -0.66 -46.61 -10.55
N PRO A 153 -1.15 -47.87 -10.49
CA PRO A 153 -1.54 -48.62 -11.69
C PRO A 153 -2.93 -48.26 -12.26
N PHE A 154 -3.61 -47.22 -11.78
CA PHE A 154 -4.92 -46.85 -12.32
C PHE A 154 -5.09 -45.34 -12.51
N TYR A 155 -5.16 -44.98 -13.79
CA TYR A 155 -5.73 -43.77 -14.42
C TYR A 155 -5.91 -42.50 -13.57
N THR A 156 -5.05 -41.51 -13.79
CA THR A 156 -5.40 -40.17 -14.33
C THR A 156 -4.13 -39.34 -14.47
N ASN A 157 -3.92 -38.69 -15.63
CA ASN A 157 -2.86 -37.71 -15.82
C ASN A 157 -3.20 -36.46 -15.00
N VAL A 158 -2.77 -36.39 -13.75
CA VAL A 158 -2.89 -35.19 -12.93
C VAL A 158 -1.48 -34.64 -12.68
N SER A 159 -1.14 -33.56 -13.36
CA SER A 159 0.06 -32.78 -13.05
C SER A 159 -0.26 -31.84 -11.87
N VAL A 160 0.11 -32.23 -10.66
CA VAL A 160 -0.02 -31.37 -9.49
C VAL A 160 1.34 -30.75 -9.18
N LYS A 161 1.45 -29.42 -9.28
CA LYS A 161 2.61 -28.67 -8.79
C LYS A 161 2.59 -28.66 -7.26
N TYR A 162 3.54 -29.36 -6.62
CA TYR A 162 3.62 -29.44 -5.17
C TYR A 162 4.33 -28.19 -4.62
N LYS A 163 3.69 -27.47 -3.69
CA LYS A 163 4.31 -26.37 -2.96
C LYS A 163 4.84 -26.94 -1.64
N GLY A 164 6.12 -27.30 -1.61
CA GLY A 164 6.74 -27.89 -0.42
C GLY A 164 6.67 -26.97 0.80
N HIS A 165 6.15 -27.49 1.91
CA HIS A 165 6.35 -26.93 3.24
C HIS A 165 7.75 -27.37 3.72
N LYS A 166 8.67 -26.43 3.95
CA LYS A 166 9.89 -26.70 4.72
C LYS A 166 9.55 -26.59 6.21
N TYR A 167 9.90 -27.63 6.96
CA TYR A 167 9.95 -27.64 8.42
C TYR A 167 11.12 -26.79 8.93
#